data_AF-A0A3P3W2I3-F1
#
_entry.id   AF-A0A3P3W2I3-F1
#
_cell.length_a   1.000
_cell.length_b   1.000
_cell.length_c   1.000
_cell.angle_alpha   90.00
_cell.angle_beta   90.00
_cell.angle_gamma   90.00
#
_symmetry.space_group_name_H-M   'P 1'
#
loop_
_entity.id
_entity.type
_entity.pdbx_description
1 polymer ?
#
loop_
_entity_poly.entity_id
_entity_poly.type
_entity_poly.pdbx_seq_one_letter_code
_entity_poly.pdbx_strand_id
1 'polypeptide(L)'
;MDAQKVDMFMMTNAKFFESHQVYNIRNILLEIDESKWIYISSIQFKDPTNMLIVSILAGAWGIDRFLIGDTGIGIGKLLTCGGFGIWAIVDLFLIMGATREKNLETFMMHARL
;
A
#
# COMPACT_ATOMS: atom_id res chain seq x y z
N MET A 1 -5.10 -6.54 -22.69
CA MET A 1 -5.60 -5.15 -22.53
C MET A 1 -4.99 -4.22 -23.57
N ASP A 2 -5.68 -3.13 -23.92
CA ASP A 2 -5.08 -2.05 -24.73
C ASP A 2 -3.96 -1.35 -23.94
N ALA A 3 -2.79 -1.21 -24.57
CA ALA A 3 -1.61 -0.56 -23.99
C ALA A 3 -1.92 0.88 -23.54
N GLN A 4 -2.80 1.61 -24.25
CA GLN A 4 -3.17 2.97 -23.86
C GLN A 4 -3.88 3.04 -22.50
N LYS A 5 -4.78 2.08 -22.23
CA LYS A 5 -5.50 1.99 -20.94
C LYS A 5 -4.51 1.67 -19.80
N VAL A 6 -3.57 0.76 -20.06
CA VAL A 6 -2.54 0.39 -19.09
C VAL A 6 -1.66 1.59 -18.76
N ASP A 7 -1.15 2.30 -19.77
CA ASP A 7 -0.27 3.45 -19.56
C ASP A 7 -0.98 4.58 -18.80
N MET A 8 -2.26 4.84 -19.08
CA MET A 8 -3.08 5.80 -18.31
C MET A 8 -3.19 5.40 -16.82
N PHE A 9 -3.43 4.12 -16.54
CA PHE A 9 -3.47 3.63 -15.16
C PHE A 9 -2.12 3.77 -14.47
N MET A 10 -1.02 3.45 -15.16
CA MET A 10 0.33 3.61 -14.62
C MET A 10 0.62 5.08 -14.31
N MET A 11 0.25 6.02 -15.18
CA MET A 11 0.44 7.45 -14.93
C MET A 11 -0.31 7.93 -13.68
N THR A 12 -1.49 7.37 -13.41
CA THR A 12 -2.32 7.78 -12.27
C THR A 12 -1.89 7.10 -10.97
N ASN A 13 -1.50 5.83 -11.03
CA ASN A 13 -1.35 4.97 -9.86
C ASN A 13 0.09 4.52 -9.56
N ALA A 14 1.08 4.76 -10.42
CA ALA A 14 2.45 4.31 -10.20
C ALA A 14 3.05 4.78 -8.87
N LYS A 15 2.66 5.96 -8.36
CA LYS A 15 3.15 6.49 -7.08
C LYS A 15 2.76 5.65 -5.86
N PHE A 16 1.72 4.81 -5.98
CA PHE A 16 1.22 3.96 -4.91
C PHE A 16 1.96 2.62 -4.82
N PHE A 17 2.86 2.32 -5.76
CA PHE A 17 3.62 1.08 -5.86
C PHE A 17 5.13 1.34 -5.81
N GLU A 18 5.91 0.31 -5.44
CA GLU A 18 7.37 0.43 -5.42
C GLU A 18 7.94 0.41 -6.85
N SER A 19 9.02 1.15 -7.10
CA SER A 19 9.58 1.33 -8.45
C SER A 19 9.95 0.02 -9.15
N HIS A 20 10.38 -0.99 -8.39
CA HIS A 20 10.70 -2.32 -8.93
C HIS A 20 9.46 -3.13 -9.33
N GLN A 21 8.29 -2.80 -8.79
CA GLN A 21 7.03 -3.51 -9.02
C GLN A 21 6.26 -2.95 -10.23
N VAL A 22 6.46 -1.66 -10.54
CA VAL A 22 5.82 -0.93 -11.65
C VAL A 22 5.91 -1.71 -12.97
N TYR A 23 7.08 -2.27 -13.28
CA TYR A 23 7.28 -3.06 -14.50
C TYR A 23 6.43 -4.34 -14.50
N ASN A 24 6.39 -5.06 -13.39
CA ASN A 24 5.63 -6.30 -13.27
C ASN A 24 4.11 -6.04 -13.34
N ILE A 25 3.63 -4.99 -12.65
CA ILE A 25 2.23 -4.56 -12.69
C ILE A 25 1.81 -4.24 -14.12
N ARG A 26 2.66 -3.54 -14.88
CA ARG A 26 2.39 -3.23 -16.28
C ARG A 26 2.20 -4.50 -17.12
N ASN A 27 3.07 -5.49 -16.96
CA ASN A 27 2.97 -6.75 -17.70
C ASN A 27 1.68 -7.51 -17.34
N ILE A 28 1.35 -7.58 -16.04
CA ILE A 28 0.09 -8.18 -15.58
C ILE A 28 -1.12 -7.46 -16.20
N LEU A 29 -1.13 -6.13 -16.17
CA LEU A 29 -2.20 -5.32 -16.75
C LEU A 29 -2.37 -5.50 -18.27
N LEU A 30 -1.29 -5.81 -18.99
CA LEU A 30 -1.36 -6.11 -20.42
C LEU A 30 -2.00 -7.48 -20.68
N GLU A 31 -1.76 -8.44 -19.80
CA GLU A 31 -2.20 -9.84 -19.92
C GLU A 31 -3.61 -10.09 -19.36
N ILE A 32 -4.10 -9.26 -18.43
CA ILE A 32 -5.44 -9.43 -17.87
C ILE A 32 -6.56 -9.17 -18.88
N ASP A 33 -7.69 -9.83 -18.63
CA ASP A 33 -8.95 -9.69 -19.35
C ASP A 33 -9.72 -8.42 -18.94
N GLU A 34 -10.62 -7.93 -19.80
CA GLU A 34 -11.41 -6.71 -19.57
C GLU A 34 -12.37 -6.81 -18.37
N SER A 35 -12.83 -8.02 -18.05
CA SER A 35 -13.63 -8.29 -16.85
C SER A 35 -12.90 -7.93 -15.55
N LYS A 36 -11.61 -8.29 -15.44
CA LYS A 36 -10.76 -8.03 -14.27
C LYS A 36 -10.39 -6.56 -14.12
N TRP A 37 -10.31 -5.85 -15.24
CA TRP A 37 -9.99 -4.43 -15.26
C TRP A 37 -11.01 -3.56 -14.53
N ILE A 38 -12.30 -3.91 -14.61
CA ILE A 38 -13.36 -3.19 -13.91
C ILE A 38 -13.07 -3.19 -12.41
N TYR A 39 -12.69 -4.34 -11.85
CA TYR A 39 -12.32 -4.47 -10.45
C TYR A 39 -11.07 -3.64 -10.12
N ILE A 40 -10.00 -3.78 -10.91
CA ILE A 40 -8.73 -3.06 -10.67
C ILE A 40 -8.91 -1.54 -10.74
N SER A 41 -9.71 -1.05 -11.69
CA SER A 41 -9.99 0.39 -11.85
C SER A 41 -10.80 0.98 -10.70
N SER A 42 -11.52 0.13 -9.95
CA SER A 42 -12.30 0.54 -8.77
C SER A 42 -11.48 0.55 -7.47
N ILE A 43 -10.26 -0.02 -7.47
CA ILE A 43 -9.43 -0.09 -6.27
C ILE A 43 -8.98 1.31 -5.87
N GLN A 44 -9.25 1.67 -4.62
CA GLN A 44 -8.73 2.89 -4.02
C GLN A 44 -7.42 2.59 -3.29
N PHE A 45 -6.30 2.89 -3.95
CA PHE A 45 -4.97 2.75 -3.35
C PHE A 45 -4.75 3.80 -2.26
N LYS A 46 -4.11 3.39 -1.17
CA LYS A 46 -3.77 4.31 -0.08
C LYS A 46 -2.52 5.12 -0.44
N ASP A 47 -2.54 6.42 -0.19
CA ASP A 47 -1.38 7.28 -0.42
C ASP A 47 -0.34 7.05 0.71
N PRO A 48 0.89 6.60 0.40
CA PRO A 48 1.96 6.43 1.38
C PRO A 48 2.27 7.71 2.15
N THR A 49 2.09 8.87 1.53
CA THR A 49 2.32 10.18 2.17
C THR A 49 1.27 10.46 3.23
N ASN A 50 -0.01 10.16 2.94
CA ASN A 50 -1.09 10.31 3.91
C ASN A 50 -0.87 9.35 5.09
N MET A 51 -0.46 8.11 4.80
CA MET A 51 -0.12 7.14 5.85
C MET A 51 1.07 7.59 6.69
N LEU A 52 2.08 8.23 6.09
CA LEU A 52 3.20 8.84 6.81
C LEU A 52 2.71 9.96 7.74
N ILE A 53 1.85 10.86 7.25
CA ILE A 53 1.27 11.95 8.08
C ILE A 53 0.51 11.37 9.27
N VAL A 54 -0.29 10.32 9.04
CA VAL A 54 -1.00 9.62 10.11
C VAL A 54 -0.02 8.95 11.08
N SER A 55 1.08 8.36 10.62
CA SER A 55 2.13 7.79 11.47
C SER A 55 2.83 8.86 12.33
N ILE A 56 3.06 10.07 11.79
CA ILE A 56 3.61 11.19 12.56
C ILE A 56 2.66 11.63 13.68
N LEU A 57 1.36 11.74 13.38
CA LEU A 57 0.37 12.26 14.33
C LEU A 57 -0.13 11.20 15.33
N ALA A 58 -0.17 9.93 14.91
CA ALA A 58 -0.84 8.85 15.63
C ALA A 58 0.07 7.62 15.88
N GLY A 59 1.33 7.64 15.44
CA GLY A 59 2.29 6.54 15.60
C GLY A 59 2.74 6.30 17.05
N ALA A 60 2.60 7.30 17.93
CA ALA A 60 2.77 7.12 19.37
C ALA A 60 1.70 6.20 19.98
N TRP A 61 0.53 6.08 19.32
CA TRP A 61 -0.59 5.22 19.73
C TRP A 61 -0.65 3.94 18.87
N GLY A 62 0.23 3.78 17.88
CA GLY A 62 0.28 2.62 16.97
C GLY A 62 -0.86 2.53 15.96
N ILE A 63 -1.66 3.58 15.81
CA ILE A 63 -2.89 3.62 14.98
C ILE A 63 -2.57 3.46 13.48
N ASP A 64 -1.39 3.89 13.05
CA ASP A 64 -0.88 3.77 11.70
C ASP A 64 -0.76 2.31 11.23
N ARG A 65 -0.33 1.39 12.11
CA ARG A 65 -0.25 -0.06 11.80
C ARG A 65 -1.63 -0.71 11.75
N PHE A 66 -2.55 -0.31 12.63
CA PHE A 66 -3.94 -0.76 12.57
C PHE A 66 -4.61 -0.35 11.25
N LEU A 67 -4.25 0.82 10.68
CA LEU A 67 -4.80 1.31 9.41
C LEU A 67 -4.28 0.59 8.16
N ILE A 68 -3.07 0.03 8.21
CA ILE A 68 -2.51 -0.78 7.09
C ILE A 68 -2.93 -2.25 7.19
N GLY A 69 -3.42 -2.70 8.35
CA GLY A 69 -3.81 -4.09 8.58
C GLY A 69 -2.77 -4.91 9.34
N ASP A 70 -1.67 -4.28 9.78
CA ASP A 70 -0.65 -4.86 10.67
C ASP A 70 -1.08 -4.79 12.14
N THR A 71 -2.29 -5.28 12.43
CA THR A 71 -2.89 -5.27 13.78
C THR A 71 -2.00 -5.98 14.81
N GLY A 72 -1.26 -7.02 14.42
CA GLY A 72 -0.34 -7.75 15.32
C GLY A 72 0.85 -6.91 15.79
N ILE A 73 1.43 -6.09 14.91
CA ILE A 73 2.53 -5.18 15.27
C ILE A 73 2.00 -4.01 16.12
N GLY A 74 0.79 -3.52 15.81
CA GLY A 74 0.09 -2.52 16.62
C GLY A 74 -0.15 -2.99 18.07
N ILE A 75 -0.59 -4.24 18.26
CA ILE A 75 -0.78 -4.83 19.59
C ILE A 75 0.56 -5.03 20.33
N GLY A 76 1.62 -5.44 19.64
CA GLY A 76 2.96 -5.56 20.23
C GLY A 76 3.52 -4.23 20.73
N LYS A 77 3.25 -3.12 20.02
CA LYS A 77 3.59 -1.77 20.47
C LYS A 77 2.83 -1.37 21.73
N LEU A 78 1.55 -1.70 21.82
CA LEU A 78 0.73 -1.40 23.01
C LEU A 78 1.18 -2.20 24.24
N LEU A 79 1.53 -3.48 24.06
CA LEU A 79 2.04 -4.34 25.15
C LEU A 79 3.41 -3.91 25.67
N THR A 80 4.22 -3.22 24.86
CA THR A 80 5.53 -2.67 25.26
C THR A 80 5.45 -1.23 25.77
N CYS A 81 4.23 -0.71 26.05
CA CYS A 81 3.98 0.70 26.40
C CYS A 81 4.60 1.67 25.38
N GLY A 82 4.50 1.37 24.08
CA GLY A 82 5.01 2.21 23.00
C GLY A 82 6.54 2.30 22.90
N GLY A 83 7.28 1.49 23.67
CA GLY A 83 8.75 1.45 23.71
C GLY A 83 9.43 2.81 23.64
N PHE A 84 8.98 3.76 24.48
CA PHE A 84 9.59 5.08 24.65
C PHE A 84 9.74 5.91 23.36
N GLY A 85 8.87 5.69 22.35
CA GLY A 85 8.88 6.45 21.09
C GLY A 85 9.87 5.93 20.03
N ILE A 86 10.73 4.95 20.35
CA ILE A 86 11.64 4.31 19.37
C ILE A 86 10.84 3.61 18.27
N TRP A 87 9.74 2.96 18.67
CA TRP A 87 8.81 2.31 17.74
C TRP A 87 8.10 3.26 16.79
N ALA A 88 7.91 4.53 17.16
CA ALA A 88 7.35 5.53 16.26
C ALA A 88 8.39 5.92 15.19
N ILE A 89 9.66 6.07 15.57
CA ILE A 89 10.75 6.40 14.65
C ILE A 89 10.95 5.30 13.61
N VAL A 90 11.00 4.04 14.04
CA VAL A 90 11.13 2.89 13.13
C VAL A 90 9.95 2.81 12.16
N ASP A 91 8.74 3.15 12.62
CA ASP A 91 7.55 3.14 11.77
C ASP A 91 7.54 4.24 10.73
N LEU A 92 8.08 5.43 11.01
CA LEU A 92 8.19 6.48 10.00
C LEU A 92 8.93 6.02 8.74
N PHE A 93 9.94 5.16 8.89
CA PHE A 93 10.67 4.61 7.74
C PHE A 93 9.95 3.42 7.09
N LEU A 94 9.28 2.58 7.87
CA LEU A 94 8.65 1.35 7.37
C LEU A 94 7.24 1.57 6.79
N ILE A 95 6.49 2.57 7.26
CA ILE A 95 5.07 2.75 6.92
C ILE A 95 4.84 2.99 5.43
N MET A 96 5.75 3.71 4.77
CA MET A 96 5.63 3.99 3.33
C MET A 96 5.76 2.70 2.52
N GLY A 97 6.77 1.88 2.80
CA GLY A 97 6.98 0.60 2.12
C GLY A 97 5.84 -0.36 2.39
N ALA A 98 5.42 -0.49 3.65
CA ALA A 98 4.30 -1.33 4.05
C ALA A 98 2.98 -0.91 3.35
N THR A 99 2.74 0.40 3.19
CA THR A 99 1.57 0.89 2.46
C THR A 99 1.59 0.45 1.00
N ARG A 100 2.75 0.59 0.33
CA ARG A 100 2.91 0.21 -1.08
C ARG A 100 2.79 -1.30 -1.28
N GLU A 101 3.32 -2.09 -0.35
CA GLU A 101 3.21 -3.54 -0.37
C GLU A 101 1.77 -4.00 -0.17
N LYS A 102 1.01 -3.37 0.74
CA LYS A 102 -0.42 -3.64 0.91
C LYS A 102 -1.26 -3.26 -0.31
N ASN A 103 -0.91 -2.15 -0.96
CA ASN A 103 -1.52 -1.75 -2.23
C ASN A 103 -1.25 -2.80 -3.33
N LEU A 104 -0.02 -3.33 -3.41
CA LEU A 104 0.32 -4.42 -4.33
C LEU A 104 -0.46 -5.70 -4.03
N GLU A 105 -0.54 -6.12 -2.77
CA GLU A 105 -1.31 -7.32 -2.40
C GLU A 105 -2.78 -7.19 -2.82
N THR A 106 -3.37 -6.02 -2.58
CA THR A 106 -4.76 -5.73 -2.97
C THR A 106 -4.91 -5.77 -4.49
N PHE A 107 -3.97 -5.19 -5.23
CA PHE A 107 -3.94 -5.26 -6.69
C PHE A 107 -3.85 -6.72 -7.19
N MET A 108 -2.89 -7.48 -6.67
CA MET A 108 -2.62 -8.86 -7.06
C MET A 108 -3.81 -9.78 -6.78
N MET A 109 -4.50 -9.57 -5.65
CA MET A 109 -5.72 -10.31 -5.32
C MET A 109 -6.77 -10.17 -6.42
N HIS A 110 -7.02 -8.95 -6.90
CA HIS A 110 -8.03 -8.68 -7.93
C HIS A 110 -7.54 -8.98 -9.34
N ALA A 111 -6.23 -8.92 -9.60
CA ALA A 111 -5.67 -9.30 -10.89
C ALA A 111 -5.63 -10.82 -11.10
N ARG A 112 -5.52 -11.60 -10.01
CA ARG A 112 -5.43 -13.06 -10.06
C ARG A 112 -6.79 -13.76 -10.00
N LEU A 113 -7.78 -13.19 -9.31
CA LEU A 113 -9.20 -13.59 -9.38
C LEU A 113 -9.72 -13.39 -10.81
#